data_AF-A0A953VSP7-F1
#
_entry.id   AF-A0A953VSP7-F1
#
_cell.length_a   1.000
_cell.length_b   1.000
_cell.length_c   1.000
_cell.angle_alpha   90.00
_cell.angle_beta   90.00
_cell.angle_gamma   90.00
#
_symmetry.space_group_name_H-M   'P 1'
#
loop_
_entity.id
_entity.type
_entity.pdbx_description
1 polymer ?
#
loop_
_entity_poly.entity_id
_entity_poly.type
_entity_poly.pdbx_seq_one_letter_code
_entity_poly.pdbx_strand_id
1 'polypeptide(L)'
;MKLLLTAAALVALAGTAEAKVPFFNATCGSGIDVHADEGGPVYIGGQQANLKKVNNSYYEAKLGSTTISISINPDGSFDAMYTGAHGANGVCNVAAEESFSNDAGTCPPDVSQADRYKYPACN
;
A
#
# COMPACT_ATOMS: atom_id res chain seq x y z
N MET A 1 1.29 -10.60 -59.64
CA MET A 1 2.36 -10.99 -58.68
C MET A 1 2.60 -9.78 -57.77
N LYS A 2 2.15 -9.80 -56.51
CA LYS A 2 2.85 -10.30 -55.32
C LYS A 2 3.98 -9.36 -54.88
N LEU A 3 3.76 -8.62 -53.78
CA LEU A 3 4.72 -8.11 -52.78
C LEU A 3 3.87 -7.40 -51.71
N LEU A 4 3.35 -8.12 -50.70
CA LEU A 4 4.01 -8.56 -49.45
C LEU A 4 4.20 -7.44 -48.42
N LEU A 5 3.43 -7.56 -47.33
CA LEU A 5 3.78 -7.36 -45.90
C LEU A 5 4.20 -5.94 -45.49
N THR A 6 3.62 -5.32 -44.47
CA THR A 6 3.74 -5.73 -43.06
C THR A 6 2.62 -5.15 -42.19
N ALA A 7 1.84 -6.00 -41.52
CA ALA A 7 1.02 -5.61 -40.39
C ALA A 7 1.92 -5.54 -39.14
N ALA A 8 2.17 -4.33 -38.64
CA ALA A 8 2.85 -4.13 -37.38
C ALA A 8 1.90 -4.48 -36.22
N ALA A 9 2.03 -5.69 -35.68
CA ALA A 9 1.38 -6.07 -34.44
C ALA A 9 2.07 -5.35 -33.27
N LEU A 10 1.50 -4.23 -32.83
CA LEU A 10 1.83 -3.59 -31.55
C LEU A 10 1.32 -4.50 -30.43
N VAL A 11 2.15 -5.42 -29.97
CA VAL A 11 1.89 -6.19 -28.75
C VAL A 11 2.19 -5.26 -27.58
N ALA A 12 1.15 -4.63 -27.04
CA ALA A 12 1.26 -3.93 -25.77
C ALA A 12 1.58 -4.95 -24.68
N LEU A 13 2.81 -4.92 -24.16
CA LEU A 13 3.18 -5.61 -22.94
C LEU A 13 2.45 -4.93 -21.78
N ALA A 14 1.23 -5.36 -21.49
CA ALA A 14 0.59 -5.07 -20.22
C ALA A 14 1.39 -5.81 -19.14
N GLY A 15 2.34 -5.11 -18.50
CA GLY A 15 3.01 -5.61 -17.31
C GLY A 15 1.95 -5.87 -16.24
N THR A 16 1.92 -7.07 -15.68
CA THR A 16 1.11 -7.35 -14.49
C THR A 16 1.73 -6.57 -13.34
N ALA A 17 1.12 -5.45 -12.95
CA ALA A 17 1.45 -4.79 -11.70
C ALA A 17 1.09 -5.75 -10.56
N GLU A 18 2.09 -6.47 -10.05
CA GLU A 18 1.99 -7.25 -8.81
C GLU A 18 1.93 -6.23 -7.66
N ALA A 19 0.72 -5.93 -7.20
CA ALA A 19 0.54 -4.94 -6.15
C ALA A 19 0.96 -5.56 -4.82
N LYS A 20 2.09 -5.10 -4.28
CA LYS A 20 2.59 -5.47 -2.95
C LYS A 20 1.82 -4.71 -1.87
N VAL A 21 1.81 -5.22 -0.63
CA VAL A 21 1.27 -4.46 0.51
C VAL A 21 1.99 -3.09 0.58
N PRO A 22 1.28 -1.96 0.61
CA PRO A 22 1.91 -0.65 0.72
C PRO A 22 2.48 -0.44 2.12
N PHE A 23 3.51 0.41 2.21
CA PHE A 23 3.98 0.90 3.51
C PHE A 23 2.97 1.91 4.05
N PHE A 24 2.44 1.70 5.26
CA PHE A 24 1.55 2.67 5.89
C PHE A 24 1.45 2.52 7.40
N ASN A 25 0.99 3.60 8.04
CA ASN A 25 0.47 3.60 9.40
C ASN A 25 -1.00 3.97 9.37
N ALA A 26 -1.81 3.32 10.19
CA ALA A 26 -3.22 3.65 10.32
C ALA A 26 -3.73 3.39 11.73
N THR A 27 -4.81 4.08 12.09
CA THR A 27 -5.58 3.76 13.29
C THR A 27 -6.97 3.28 12.90
N CYS A 28 -7.35 2.10 13.37
CA CYS A 28 -8.63 1.47 13.06
C CYS A 28 -9.53 1.37 14.30
N GLY A 29 -10.85 1.47 14.11
CA GLY A 29 -11.81 1.32 15.19
C GLY A 29 -11.55 2.26 16.37
N SER A 30 -11.62 1.74 17.59
CA SER A 30 -11.39 2.50 18.83
C SER A 30 -9.91 2.56 19.24
N GLY A 31 -9.00 2.81 18.30
CA GLY A 31 -7.57 3.01 18.59
C GLY A 31 -6.66 1.81 18.34
N ILE A 32 -7.01 0.93 17.40
CA ILE A 32 -6.13 -0.17 16.97
C ILE A 32 -5.08 0.41 16.03
N ASP A 33 -3.83 0.45 16.46
CA ASP A 33 -2.72 0.86 15.60
C ASP A 33 -2.34 -0.26 14.62
N VAL A 34 -2.20 0.10 13.36
CA VAL A 34 -1.78 -0.78 12.27
C VAL A 34 -0.54 -0.18 11.63
N HIS A 35 0.48 -1.00 11.48
CA HIS A 35 1.71 -0.67 10.77
C HIS A 35 1.97 -1.73 9.71
N ALA A 36 2.18 -1.32 8.47
CA ALA A 36 2.54 -2.21 7.39
C ALA A 36 3.88 -1.79 6.80
N ASP A 37 4.81 -2.74 6.71
CA ASP A 37 6.01 -2.59 5.91
C ASP A 37 5.69 -2.81 4.43
N GLU A 38 6.48 -2.21 3.54
CA GLU A 38 6.31 -2.42 2.10
C GLU A 38 6.53 -3.90 1.73
N GLY A 39 5.52 -4.54 1.15
CA GLY A 39 5.53 -5.98 0.90
C GLY A 39 5.24 -6.87 2.12
N GLY A 40 4.99 -6.26 3.28
CA GLY A 40 4.82 -6.92 4.57
C GLY A 40 6.14 -7.13 5.31
N PRO A 41 6.11 -7.43 6.62
CA PRO A 41 4.95 -7.84 7.42
C PRO A 41 3.97 -6.71 7.80
N VAL A 42 2.82 -7.09 8.38
CA VAL A 42 1.83 -6.16 8.94
C VAL A 42 1.69 -6.41 10.44
N TYR A 43 1.62 -5.36 11.22
CA TYR A 43 1.50 -5.37 12.67
C TYR A 43 0.17 -4.75 13.10
N ILE A 44 -0.47 -5.36 14.09
CA ILE A 44 -1.72 -4.89 14.69
C ILE A 44 -1.46 -4.75 16.20
N GLY A 45 -1.58 -3.53 16.74
CA GLY A 45 -1.24 -3.24 18.14
C GLY A 45 0.21 -3.56 18.49
N GLY A 46 1.14 -3.42 17.53
CA GLY A 46 2.56 -3.73 17.70
C GLY A 46 2.93 -5.21 17.62
N GLN A 47 1.96 -6.11 17.45
CA GLN A 47 2.22 -7.54 17.26
C GLN A 47 2.09 -7.91 15.79
N GLN A 48 3.04 -8.71 15.30
CA GLN A 48 3.03 -9.17 13.91
C GLN A 48 1.78 -10.03 13.65
N ALA A 49 1.00 -9.66 12.65
CA ALA A 49 -0.18 -10.37 12.21
C ALA A 49 0.17 -11.46 11.18
N ASN A 50 -0.72 -12.45 11.02
CA ASN A 50 -0.64 -13.40 9.94
C ASN A 50 -1.11 -12.72 8.64
N LEU A 51 -0.16 -12.38 7.77
CA LEU A 51 -0.45 -11.78 6.47
C LEU A 51 -0.74 -12.87 5.43
N LYS A 52 -1.89 -12.75 4.77
CA LYS A 52 -2.32 -13.61 3.68
C LYS A 52 -2.57 -12.78 2.42
N LYS A 53 -1.90 -13.12 1.33
CA LYS A 53 -2.29 -12.67 -0.01
C LYS A 53 -3.54 -13.43 -0.44
N VAL A 54 -4.64 -12.73 -0.64
CA VAL A 54 -5.89 -13.33 -1.13
C VAL A 54 -5.91 -13.30 -2.66
N ASN A 55 -5.45 -12.20 -3.26
CA ASN A 55 -5.17 -12.07 -4.67
C ASN A 55 -4.13 -10.96 -4.92
N ASN A 56 -3.89 -10.59 -6.17
CA ASN A 56 -2.84 -9.62 -6.53
C ASN A 56 -3.09 -8.20 -6.03
N SER A 57 -4.31 -7.84 -5.66
CA SER A 57 -4.69 -6.49 -5.22
C SER A 57 -5.41 -6.50 -3.87
N TYR A 58 -5.37 -7.62 -3.13
CA TYR A 58 -6.08 -7.76 -1.87
C TYR A 58 -5.34 -8.68 -0.89
N TYR A 59 -5.12 -8.14 0.31
CA TYR A 59 -4.40 -8.79 1.41
C TYR A 59 -5.21 -8.75 2.69
N GLU A 60 -5.03 -9.76 3.53
CA GLU A 60 -5.61 -9.81 4.87
C GLU A 60 -4.51 -10.01 5.91
N ALA A 61 -4.42 -9.12 6.89
CA ALA A 61 -3.59 -9.29 8.07
C ALA A 61 -4.46 -9.66 9.27
N LYS A 62 -4.24 -10.85 9.86
CA LYS A 62 -5.06 -11.37 10.96
C LYS A 62 -4.29 -11.50 12.26
N LEU A 63 -4.87 -10.99 13.34
CA LEU A 63 -4.39 -11.17 14.71
C LEU A 63 -5.58 -11.39 15.65
N GLY A 64 -5.70 -12.60 16.21
CA GLY A 64 -6.84 -12.98 17.03
C GLY A 64 -8.17 -12.85 16.27
N SER A 65 -9.12 -12.08 16.82
CA SER A 65 -10.40 -11.76 16.19
C SER A 65 -10.37 -10.54 15.27
N THR A 66 -9.22 -9.89 15.10
CA THR A 66 -9.06 -8.69 14.27
C THR A 66 -8.48 -9.07 12.91
N THR A 67 -9.12 -8.58 11.85
CA THR A 67 -8.66 -8.66 10.47
C THR A 67 -8.54 -7.27 9.90
N ILE A 68 -7.38 -6.95 9.31
CA ILE A 68 -7.19 -5.78 8.47
C ILE A 68 -7.21 -6.23 7.02
N SER A 69 -8.16 -5.70 6.27
CA SER A 69 -8.33 -5.88 4.84
C SER A 69 -7.64 -4.73 4.11
N ILE A 70 -6.72 -5.05 3.21
CA ILE A 70 -5.94 -4.07 2.44
C ILE A 70 -6.24 -4.29 0.96
N SER A 71 -6.93 -3.34 0.34
CA SER A 71 -7.30 -3.35 -1.07
C SER A 71 -6.44 -2.35 -1.82
N ILE A 72 -5.81 -2.76 -2.92
CA ILE A 72 -4.97 -1.89 -3.73
C ILE A 72 -5.71 -1.59 -5.04
N ASN A 73 -5.90 -0.31 -5.32
CA ASN A 73 -6.59 0.17 -6.50
C ASN A 73 -5.66 0.10 -7.73
N PRO A 74 -6.21 0.05 -8.96
CA PRO A 74 -5.41 -0.02 -10.17
C PRO A 74 -4.45 1.18 -10.38
N ASP A 75 -4.74 2.32 -9.76
CA ASP A 75 -3.89 3.52 -9.79
C ASP A 75 -2.75 3.48 -8.74
N GLY A 76 -2.69 2.43 -7.93
CA GLY A 76 -1.68 2.24 -6.88
C GLY A 76 -2.07 2.80 -5.50
N SER A 77 -3.18 3.54 -5.39
CA SER A 77 -3.75 3.91 -4.08
C SER A 77 -4.28 2.68 -3.35
N PHE A 78 -4.56 2.79 -2.05
CA PHE A 78 -5.09 1.66 -1.29
C PHE A 78 -6.13 2.08 -0.25
N ASP A 79 -6.97 1.12 0.10
CA ASP A 79 -7.96 1.24 1.17
C ASP A 79 -7.65 0.19 2.25
N ALA A 80 -7.71 0.62 3.52
CA ALA A 80 -7.56 -0.25 4.68
C ALA A 80 -8.84 -0.27 5.50
N MET A 81 -9.36 -1.46 5.82
CA MET A 81 -10.56 -1.65 6.60
C MET A 81 -10.31 -2.66 7.72
N TYR A 82 -10.94 -2.48 8.87
CA TYR A 82 -10.87 -3.44 9.97
C TYR A 82 -12.18 -4.18 10.13
N THR A 83 -12.07 -5.43 10.57
CA THR A 83 -13.16 -6.23 11.14
C THR A 83 -12.67 -6.84 12.44
N GLY A 84 -13.43 -6.66 13.51
CA GLY A 84 -13.18 -7.19 14.85
C GLY A 84 -14.26 -8.15 15.31
N ALA A 85 -14.20 -8.54 16.58
CA ALA A 85 -15.20 -9.40 17.20
C ALA A 85 -16.60 -8.76 17.18
N HIS A 86 -17.63 -9.61 17.24
CA HIS A 86 -19.03 -9.21 17.35
C HIS A 86 -19.54 -8.28 16.22
N GLY A 87 -18.89 -8.31 15.05
CA GLY A 87 -19.28 -7.53 13.89
C GLY A 87 -18.77 -6.08 13.89
N ALA A 88 -17.88 -5.71 14.82
CA ALA A 88 -17.22 -4.41 14.76
C ALA A 88 -16.44 -4.26 13.44
N ASN A 89 -16.63 -3.18 12.71
CA ASN A 89 -15.97 -2.95 11.44
C ASN A 89 -15.91 -1.46 11.08
N GLY A 90 -15.07 -1.12 10.10
CA GLY A 90 -14.98 0.24 9.57
C GLY A 90 -13.71 0.50 8.77
N VAL A 91 -13.63 1.68 8.18
CA VAL A 91 -12.43 2.15 7.47
C VAL A 91 -11.37 2.58 8.49
N CYS A 92 -10.11 2.25 8.22
CA CYS A 92 -9.00 2.72 9.02
C CYS A 92 -8.64 4.15 8.63
N ASN A 93 -8.33 4.99 9.63
CA ASN A 93 -7.75 6.30 9.38
C ASN A 93 -6.27 6.11 9.04
N VAL A 94 -5.95 6.06 7.75
CA VAL A 94 -4.56 6.01 7.28
C VAL A 94 -3.94 7.36 7.60
N ALA A 95 -2.84 7.34 8.35
CA ALA A 95 -2.04 8.55 8.56
C ALA A 95 -1.62 9.03 7.16
N ALA A 96 -2.01 10.25 6.81
CA ALA A 96 -1.91 10.79 5.46
C ALA A 96 -0.62 10.32 4.79
N GLU A 97 -0.81 9.65 3.66
CA GLU A 97 0.20 9.04 2.81
C GLU A 97 1.37 10.01 2.72
N GLU A 98 2.39 9.72 3.52
CA GLU A 98 3.66 10.40 3.42
C GLU A 98 4.21 9.97 2.08
N SER A 99 3.82 10.71 1.04
CA SER A 99 4.26 10.57 -0.32
C SER A 99 5.77 10.69 -0.24
N PHE A 100 6.45 9.55 -0.21
CA PHE A 100 7.88 9.46 -0.42
C PHE A 100 8.08 9.96 -1.84
N SER A 101 8.18 11.28 -1.98
CA SER A 101 8.44 11.92 -3.25
C SER A 101 9.86 11.53 -3.63
N ASN A 102 9.98 10.62 -4.60
CA ASN A 102 11.23 10.39 -5.32
C ASN A 102 11.48 11.49 -6.36
N ASP A 103 10.65 12.54 -6.38
CA ASP A 103 10.86 13.69 -7.25
C ASP A 103 12.03 14.53 -6.72
N ALA A 104 13.15 14.49 -7.45
CA ALA A 104 14.32 15.33 -7.20
C ALA A 104 14.06 16.84 -7.43
N GLY A 105 12.82 17.24 -7.71
CA GLY A 105 12.46 18.55 -8.25
C GLY A 105 12.42 19.69 -7.25
N THR A 106 11.93 19.49 -6.03
CA THR A 106 11.94 20.55 -4.99
C THR A 106 11.81 19.96 -3.59
N CYS A 107 12.90 19.96 -2.84
CA CYS A 107 12.85 19.77 -1.38
C CYS A 107 12.03 20.91 -0.75
N PRO A 108 11.04 20.62 0.11
CA PRO A 108 10.34 21.66 0.87
C PRO A 108 11.36 22.47 1.70
N PRO A 109 11.24 23.80 1.78
CA PRO A 109 12.23 24.64 2.45
C PRO A 109 12.25 24.47 3.99
N ASP A 110 11.30 23.74 4.58
CA ASP A 110 11.07 23.64 6.03
C ASP A 110 11.01 22.21 6.60
N VAL A 111 11.65 21.22 5.95
CA VAL A 111 11.69 19.84 6.48
C VAL A 111 12.38 19.80 7.86
N SER A 112 11.64 19.41 8.89
CA SER A 112 12.21 19.24 10.24
C SER A 112 13.14 18.03 10.27
N GLN A 113 14.07 17.98 11.25
CA GLN A 113 15.01 16.85 11.35
C GLN A 113 14.30 15.50 11.59
N ALA A 114 13.09 15.52 12.16
CA ALA A 114 12.27 14.33 12.34
C ALA A 114 11.67 13.81 11.02
N ASP A 115 11.50 14.69 10.03
CA ASP A 115 10.88 14.36 8.74
C ASP A 115 11.91 14.00 7.65
N ARG A 116 13.21 14.04 7.98
CA ARG A 116 14.29 13.75 7.01
C ARG A 116 14.27 12.33 6.47
N TYR A 117 13.76 11.35 7.22
CA TYR A 117 13.63 9.97 6.74
C TYR A 117 12.58 9.84 5.61
N LYS A 118 11.66 10.79 5.52
CA LYS A 118 10.59 10.87 4.51
C LYS A 118 11.09 11.39 3.15
N TYR A 119 12.22 12.11 3.13
CA TYR A 119 12.79 12.74 1.94
C TYR A 119 14.26 12.33 1.73
N PRO A 120 14.55 11.06 1.37
CA PRO A 120 15.92 10.56 1.26
C PRO A 120 16.74 11.25 0.14
N ALA A 121 16.07 11.84 -0.86
CA ALA A 121 16.71 12.64 -1.92
C ALA A 121 17.14 14.05 -1.47
N CYS A 122 16.77 14.48 -0.25
CA CYS A 122 17.06 15.80 0.32
C CYS A 122 18.14 15.78 1.42
N ASN A 123 18.87 14.66 1.55
CA ASN A 123 20.02 14.52 2.46
C ASN A 123 21.36 14.83 1.78
#